data_AF-U5MVF4-F1
#
_entry.id   AF-U5MVF4-F1
#
_cell.length_a   1.000
_cell.length_b   1.000
_cell.length_c   1.000
_cell.angle_alpha   90.00
_cell.angle_beta   90.00
_cell.angle_gamma   90.00
#
_symmetry.space_group_name_H-M   'P 1'
#
loop_
_entity.id
_entity.type
_entity.pdbx_description
1 polymer ?
#
loop_
_entity_poly.entity_id
_entity_poly.type
_entity_poly.pdbx_seq_one_letter_code
_entity_poly.pdbx_strand_id
1 'polypeptide(L)'
;MILKTTLSGNVYNFSDVKEVLAKANEEKSGDRLAGIIANSTAERVAAKVVLSELTIGDLRNNPVVDYDKDEVTRVIQDGVNEEIYNKIKSMTIGEFREFLLSSSGEEIKEIRDGLTSEVIAGVTKLMSNMDLICAAKKITNIATCNTTIGMPGTLSARLQPNHPTDSIDGIMASVMEGISYGVGDAVIGLNPAVDTIDSVSNILKSFKDFMNKFKIPTQNCVLAHVTTQMEAIKKGAPIDLMFQSIAGSEISNRGFGIDVKLLDEAYSIMKELKSSKGDNFMYFETGQGSELSSEGHNGADQLTMEARCYGLAKKYNPFLVNTVVGFIGPEYLYDGAQVIRAGLEDHFMGKLTGLSMGVDVCYTNHMKADQNDLENLAVLLAQSNCNYFMGVPGGDDVMLMYQSTSYHDIAALREVTNKRPIKEFENRLEELGIMKNGILTDRAGDPSIFLSMGV
;
A
#
# COMPACT_ATOMS: atom_id res chain seq x y z
N MET A 1 7.45 -31.57 -4.35
CA MET A 1 6.40 -30.91 -5.16
C MET A 1 5.64 -31.87 -6.08
N ILE A 2 4.31 -31.87 -6.02
CA ILE A 2 3.40 -32.52 -6.98
C ILE A 2 2.59 -31.41 -7.65
N LEU A 3 2.66 -31.29 -8.99
CA LEU A 3 1.98 -30.22 -9.77
C LEU A 3 0.73 -30.73 -10.49
N LYS A 4 0.01 -31.65 -9.87
CA LYS A 4 -1.21 -32.23 -10.45
C LYS A 4 -2.20 -32.66 -9.38
N THR A 5 -3.47 -32.65 -9.73
CA THR A 5 -4.55 -33.17 -8.88
C THR A 5 -5.66 -33.80 -9.72
N THR A 6 -6.48 -34.66 -9.11
CA THR A 6 -7.66 -35.23 -9.75
C THR A 6 -8.90 -34.69 -9.06
N LEU A 7 -9.75 -33.95 -9.78
CA LEU A 7 -11.02 -33.44 -9.28
C LEU A 7 -12.17 -33.92 -10.16
N SER A 8 -13.17 -34.54 -9.55
CA SER A 8 -14.36 -35.06 -10.23
C SER A 8 -14.03 -35.98 -11.43
N GLY A 9 -12.98 -36.78 -11.30
CA GLY A 9 -12.52 -37.72 -12.35
C GLY A 9 -11.65 -37.11 -13.44
N ASN A 10 -11.43 -35.79 -13.45
CA ASN A 10 -10.54 -35.11 -14.40
C ASN A 10 -9.17 -34.85 -13.75
N VAL A 11 -8.10 -35.14 -14.50
CA VAL A 11 -6.73 -34.85 -14.07
C VAL A 11 -6.33 -33.46 -14.56
N TYR A 12 -5.96 -32.59 -13.62
CA TYR A 12 -5.40 -31.27 -13.90
C TYR A 12 -3.90 -31.32 -13.63
N ASN A 13 -3.10 -30.88 -14.61
CA ASN A 13 -1.65 -30.80 -14.50
C ASN A 13 -1.21 -29.36 -14.76
N PHE A 14 -0.19 -28.91 -14.05
CA PHE A 14 0.42 -27.59 -14.19
C PHE A 14 1.93 -27.77 -14.50
N SER A 15 2.51 -26.88 -15.30
CA SER A 15 3.90 -26.94 -15.76
C SER A 15 4.90 -26.62 -14.66
N ASP A 16 4.57 -25.67 -13.80
CA ASP A 16 5.46 -25.13 -12.78
C ASP A 16 4.68 -24.42 -11.66
N VAL A 17 5.40 -23.93 -10.64
CA VAL A 17 4.83 -23.19 -9.49
C VAL A 17 4.18 -21.87 -9.93
N LYS A 18 4.74 -21.20 -10.95
CA LYS A 18 4.23 -19.91 -11.43
C LYS A 18 2.86 -20.08 -12.06
N GLU A 19 2.64 -21.12 -12.87
CA GLU A 19 1.33 -21.44 -13.42
C GLU A 19 0.32 -21.78 -12.32
N VAL A 20 0.72 -22.54 -11.30
CA VAL A 20 -0.15 -22.84 -10.15
C VAL A 20 -0.56 -21.55 -9.43
N LEU A 21 0.39 -20.65 -9.14
CA LEU A 21 0.12 -19.36 -8.52
C LEU A 21 -0.84 -18.51 -9.37
N ALA A 22 -0.62 -18.44 -10.68
CA ALA A 22 -1.47 -17.66 -11.58
C ALA A 22 -2.90 -18.22 -11.65
N LYS A 23 -3.05 -19.52 -11.87
CA LYS A 23 -4.36 -20.16 -12.00
C LYS A 23 -5.12 -20.29 -10.68
N ALA A 24 -4.44 -20.18 -9.54
CA ALA A 24 -5.09 -20.18 -8.22
C ALA A 24 -5.72 -18.83 -7.84
N ASN A 25 -5.47 -17.75 -8.58
CA ASN A 25 -6.12 -16.46 -8.32
C ASN A 25 -7.64 -16.53 -8.50
N GLU A 26 -8.35 -15.66 -7.75
CA GLU A 26 -9.70 -15.27 -8.17
C GLU A 26 -9.67 -14.52 -9.49
N GLU A 27 -10.82 -14.40 -10.14
CA GLU A 27 -10.91 -13.77 -11.45
C GLU A 27 -10.46 -12.31 -11.40
N LYS A 28 -9.46 -11.97 -12.23
CA LYS A 28 -9.00 -10.59 -12.47
C LYS A 28 -8.82 -10.38 -13.97
N SER A 29 -9.23 -9.22 -14.47
CA SER A 29 -9.10 -8.90 -15.90
C SER A 29 -7.65 -8.85 -16.38
N GLY A 30 -6.71 -8.38 -15.56
CA GLY A 30 -5.29 -8.33 -15.96
C GLY A 30 -4.67 -9.72 -16.15
N ASP A 31 -5.00 -10.69 -15.29
CA ASP A 31 -4.52 -12.07 -15.46
C ASP A 31 -5.12 -12.74 -16.70
N ARG A 32 -6.36 -12.35 -17.05
CA ARG A 32 -7.02 -12.75 -18.30
C ARG A 32 -6.37 -12.11 -19.51
N LEU A 33 -6.04 -10.82 -19.45
CA LEU A 33 -5.34 -10.09 -20.51
C LEU A 33 -3.94 -10.68 -20.77
N ALA A 34 -3.24 -11.06 -19.70
CA ALA A 34 -1.94 -11.75 -19.78
C ALA A 34 -2.04 -13.21 -20.26
N GLY A 35 -3.24 -13.78 -20.39
CA GLY A 35 -3.43 -15.15 -20.87
C GLY A 35 -3.01 -16.25 -19.88
N ILE A 36 -2.87 -15.92 -18.60
CA ILE A 36 -2.36 -16.82 -17.54
C ILE A 36 -3.44 -17.27 -16.53
N ILE A 37 -4.64 -16.72 -16.65
CA ILE A 37 -5.79 -17.08 -15.81
C ILE A 37 -6.21 -18.55 -16.01
N ALA A 38 -6.86 -19.14 -14.99
CA ALA A 38 -7.55 -20.42 -15.15
C ALA A 38 -8.68 -20.35 -16.19
N ASN A 39 -8.80 -21.37 -17.04
CA ASN A 39 -9.80 -21.45 -18.10
C ASN A 39 -11.20 -21.80 -17.59
N SER A 40 -11.31 -22.26 -16.35
CA SER A 40 -12.58 -22.60 -15.71
C SER A 40 -12.48 -22.51 -14.19
N THR A 41 -13.62 -22.41 -13.52
CA THR A 41 -13.71 -22.51 -12.06
C THR A 41 -13.13 -23.84 -11.55
N ALA A 42 -13.35 -24.95 -12.27
CA ALA A 42 -12.82 -26.25 -11.88
C ALA A 42 -11.28 -26.29 -11.92
N GLU A 43 -10.67 -25.68 -12.94
CA GLU A 43 -9.21 -25.54 -13.03
C GLU A 43 -8.66 -24.61 -11.93
N ARG A 44 -9.37 -23.52 -11.61
CA ARG A 44 -9.00 -22.63 -10.49
C ARG A 44 -9.00 -23.39 -9.15
N VAL A 45 -10.04 -24.18 -8.89
CA VAL A 45 -10.11 -25.03 -7.68
C VAL A 45 -8.99 -26.06 -7.70
N ALA A 46 -8.71 -26.69 -8.85
CA ALA A 46 -7.59 -27.62 -8.98
C ALA A 46 -6.24 -26.96 -8.68
N ALA A 47 -6.02 -25.74 -9.15
CA ALA A 47 -4.81 -24.97 -8.88
C ALA A 47 -4.69 -24.63 -7.39
N LYS A 48 -5.78 -24.21 -6.72
CA LYS A 48 -5.81 -23.99 -5.27
C LYS A 48 -5.53 -25.27 -4.47
N VAL A 49 -6.05 -26.42 -4.91
CA VAL A 49 -5.75 -27.73 -4.29
C VAL A 49 -4.29 -28.11 -4.46
N VAL A 50 -3.70 -27.91 -5.64
CA VAL A 50 -2.26 -28.14 -5.83
C VAL A 50 -1.44 -27.20 -4.95
N LEU A 51 -1.79 -25.91 -4.95
CA LEU A 51 -1.11 -24.88 -4.16
C LEU A 51 -1.16 -25.18 -2.66
N SER A 52 -2.28 -25.67 -2.13
CA SER A 52 -2.41 -26.01 -0.70
C SER A 52 -1.46 -27.11 -0.25
N GLU A 53 -1.06 -28.00 -1.15
CA GLU A 53 -0.16 -29.12 -0.88
C GLU A 53 1.31 -28.80 -1.17
N LEU A 54 1.61 -27.67 -1.81
CA LEU A 54 2.99 -27.20 -1.93
C LEU A 54 3.50 -26.75 -0.57
N THR A 55 4.80 -26.92 -0.34
CA THR A 55 5.45 -26.46 0.90
C THR A 55 5.91 -25.01 0.78
N ILE A 56 6.11 -24.34 1.92
CA ILE A 56 6.80 -23.04 1.99
C ILE A 56 8.15 -23.12 1.25
N GLY A 57 8.87 -24.23 1.43
CA GLY A 57 10.13 -24.47 0.73
C GLY A 57 9.98 -24.61 -0.80
N ASP A 58 8.91 -25.22 -1.29
CA ASP A 58 8.66 -25.30 -2.74
C ASP A 58 8.50 -23.89 -3.34
N LEU A 59 7.72 -23.01 -2.70
CA LEU A 59 7.52 -21.63 -3.19
C LEU A 59 8.78 -20.77 -3.04
N ARG A 60 9.49 -20.84 -1.89
CA ARG A 60 10.74 -20.08 -1.69
C ARG A 60 11.77 -20.38 -2.77
N ASN A 61 11.95 -21.65 -3.10
CA ASN A 61 12.99 -22.11 -4.04
C ASN A 61 12.60 -21.93 -5.52
N ASN A 62 11.38 -21.50 -5.81
CA ASN A 62 10.88 -21.26 -7.17
C ASN A 62 10.31 -19.83 -7.27
N PRO A 63 11.13 -18.79 -7.09
CA PRO A 63 10.66 -17.41 -7.26
C PRO A 63 10.16 -17.21 -8.70
N VAL A 64 9.11 -16.39 -8.87
CA VAL A 64 8.48 -16.23 -10.19
C VAL A 64 9.36 -15.46 -11.18
N VAL A 65 10.36 -14.75 -10.68
CA VAL A 65 11.45 -14.18 -11.48
C VAL A 65 12.79 -14.70 -10.95
N ASP A 66 13.65 -15.15 -11.86
CA ASP A 66 14.94 -15.80 -11.60
C ASP A 66 15.89 -14.89 -10.79
N TYR A 67 16.56 -15.45 -9.75
CA TYR A 67 17.45 -14.71 -8.84
C TYR A 67 18.60 -14.02 -9.59
N ASP A 68 19.18 -14.69 -10.57
CA ASP A 68 20.31 -14.16 -11.33
C ASP A 68 19.92 -13.04 -12.31
N LYS A 69 18.61 -12.88 -12.58
CA LYS A 69 18.10 -11.95 -13.60
C LYS A 69 17.36 -10.75 -13.03
N ASP A 70 17.09 -10.74 -11.72
CA ASP A 70 16.17 -9.79 -11.13
C ASP A 70 16.61 -9.34 -9.73
N GLU A 71 16.91 -8.05 -9.60
CA GLU A 71 17.34 -7.47 -8.31
C GLU A 71 16.27 -7.52 -7.23
N VAL A 72 14.98 -7.50 -7.60
CA VAL A 72 13.89 -7.59 -6.63
C VAL A 72 13.86 -8.98 -6.01
N THR A 73 14.02 -10.03 -6.81
CA THR A 73 14.20 -11.41 -6.30
C THR A 73 15.39 -11.49 -5.36
N ARG A 74 16.53 -10.88 -5.70
CA ARG A 74 17.71 -10.86 -4.81
C ARG A 74 17.40 -10.20 -3.48
N VAL A 75 16.80 -9.00 -3.49
CA VAL A 75 16.39 -8.30 -2.26
C VAL A 75 15.47 -9.16 -1.39
N ILE A 76 14.49 -9.84 -1.99
CA ILE A 76 13.54 -10.68 -1.26
C ILE A 76 14.23 -11.91 -0.67
N GLN A 77 15.01 -12.63 -1.48
CA GLN A 77 15.63 -13.89 -1.07
C GLN A 77 16.73 -13.67 -0.03
N ASP A 78 17.58 -12.66 -0.24
CA ASP A 78 18.67 -12.28 0.66
C ASP A 78 18.15 -11.68 1.98
N GLY A 79 16.92 -11.15 1.97
CA GLY A 79 16.24 -10.59 3.15
C GLY A 79 15.64 -11.63 4.10
N VAL A 80 15.69 -12.93 3.77
CA VAL A 80 15.09 -13.98 4.60
C VAL A 80 16.00 -14.42 5.74
N ASN A 81 15.42 -14.53 6.93
CA ASN A 81 16.05 -15.18 8.08
C ASN A 81 16.02 -16.70 7.92
N GLU A 82 17.18 -17.28 7.60
CA GLU A 82 17.35 -18.71 7.37
C GLU A 82 17.00 -19.58 8.58
N GLU A 83 17.24 -19.13 9.81
CA GLU A 83 16.90 -19.91 11.01
C GLU A 83 15.38 -20.05 11.18
N ILE A 84 14.64 -18.96 10.91
CA ILE A 84 13.17 -18.96 10.95
C ILE A 84 12.64 -19.79 9.78
N TYR A 85 13.12 -19.56 8.56
CA TYR A 85 12.73 -20.32 7.39
C TYR A 85 12.90 -21.83 7.61
N ASN A 86 14.04 -22.26 8.17
CA ASN A 86 14.30 -23.68 8.42
C ASN A 86 13.29 -24.35 9.36
N LYS A 87 12.62 -23.59 10.25
CA LYS A 87 11.57 -24.10 11.15
C LYS A 87 10.23 -24.30 10.44
N ILE A 88 9.94 -23.50 9.40
CA ILE A 88 8.63 -23.47 8.74
C ILE A 88 8.63 -24.08 7.34
N LYS A 89 9.80 -24.30 6.72
CA LYS A 89 9.93 -24.69 5.30
C LYS A 89 9.15 -25.94 4.87
N SER A 90 8.89 -26.87 5.78
CA SER A 90 8.17 -28.12 5.49
C SER A 90 6.66 -28.00 5.61
N MET A 91 6.15 -26.91 6.17
CA MET A 91 4.72 -26.64 6.30
C MET A 91 4.12 -26.46 4.90
N THR A 92 2.97 -27.07 4.65
CA THR A 92 2.24 -26.84 3.41
C THR A 92 1.61 -25.44 3.41
N ILE A 93 1.29 -24.88 2.23
CA ILE A 93 0.60 -23.58 2.17
C ILE A 93 -0.80 -23.67 2.80
N GLY A 94 -1.45 -24.85 2.71
CA GLY A 94 -2.71 -25.12 3.41
C GLY A 94 -2.55 -25.09 4.93
N GLU A 95 -1.55 -25.77 5.47
CA GLU A 95 -1.22 -25.73 6.91
C GLU A 95 -0.83 -24.32 7.36
N PHE A 96 -0.11 -23.58 6.51
CA PHE A 96 0.30 -22.21 6.79
C PHE A 96 -0.90 -21.27 6.86
N ARG A 97 -1.90 -21.42 5.97
CA ARG A 97 -3.17 -20.69 6.07
C ARG A 97 -3.85 -20.93 7.43
N GLU A 98 -3.97 -22.18 7.84
CA GLU A 98 -4.60 -22.55 9.13
C GLU A 98 -3.80 -22.02 10.33
N PHE A 99 -2.47 -22.02 10.25
CA PHE A 99 -1.62 -21.38 11.25
C PHE A 99 -1.94 -19.89 11.37
N LEU A 100 -1.96 -19.12 10.28
CA LEU A 100 -2.28 -17.68 10.33
C LEU A 100 -3.68 -17.39 10.92
N LEU A 101 -4.65 -18.24 10.62
CA LEU A 101 -6.03 -18.09 11.11
C LEU A 101 -6.20 -18.50 12.58
N SER A 102 -5.35 -19.38 13.12
CA SER A 102 -5.42 -19.82 14.52
C SER A 102 -4.47 -19.06 15.45
N SER A 103 -3.32 -18.61 14.96
CA SER A 103 -2.28 -17.93 15.74
C SER A 103 -2.63 -16.48 16.11
N SER A 104 -1.97 -15.98 17.14
CA SER A 104 -1.93 -14.59 17.54
C SER A 104 -1.03 -13.75 16.62
N GLY A 105 -1.17 -12.42 16.69
CA GLY A 105 -0.31 -11.51 15.92
C GLY A 105 1.18 -11.64 16.23
N GLU A 106 1.54 -11.94 17.48
CA GLU A 106 2.95 -12.11 17.88
C GLU A 106 3.56 -13.40 17.32
N GLU A 107 2.83 -14.51 17.35
CA GLU A 107 3.29 -15.76 16.73
C GLU A 107 3.48 -15.61 15.22
N ILE A 108 2.60 -14.87 14.55
CA ILE A 108 2.76 -14.55 13.10
C ILE A 108 4.02 -13.70 12.88
N LYS A 109 4.26 -12.71 13.74
CA LYS A 109 5.42 -11.83 13.66
C LYS A 109 6.74 -12.59 13.86
N GLU A 110 6.77 -13.62 14.69
CA GLU A 110 7.95 -14.47 14.90
C GLU A 110 8.39 -15.25 13.67
N ILE A 111 7.47 -15.55 12.74
CA ILE A 111 7.79 -16.36 11.56
C ILE A 111 7.92 -15.55 10.26
N ARG A 112 7.42 -14.31 10.23
CA ARG A 112 7.28 -13.53 8.98
C ARG A 112 8.60 -13.28 8.25
N ASP A 113 9.72 -13.20 8.99
CA ASP A 113 11.04 -12.95 8.40
C ASP A 113 11.63 -14.22 7.77
N GLY A 114 10.99 -15.38 7.92
CA GLY A 114 11.30 -16.62 7.21
C GLY A 114 10.56 -16.77 5.86
N LEU A 115 9.74 -15.79 5.47
CA LEU A 115 8.86 -15.88 4.30
C LEU A 115 9.41 -15.08 3.11
N THR A 116 9.14 -15.55 1.90
CA THR A 116 9.30 -14.77 0.66
C THR A 116 7.95 -14.24 0.17
N SER A 117 7.98 -13.28 -0.75
CA SER A 117 6.79 -12.72 -1.39
C SER A 117 5.93 -13.78 -2.07
N GLU A 118 6.51 -14.76 -2.75
CA GLU A 118 5.77 -15.85 -3.39
C GLU A 118 5.02 -16.71 -2.37
N VAL A 119 5.58 -16.96 -1.18
CA VAL A 119 4.91 -17.69 -0.09
C VAL A 119 3.71 -16.91 0.43
N ILE A 120 3.88 -15.60 0.64
CA ILE A 120 2.81 -14.69 1.05
C ILE A 120 1.69 -14.63 0.01
N ALA A 121 2.04 -14.54 -1.29
CA ALA A 121 1.08 -14.60 -2.38
C ALA A 121 0.35 -15.97 -2.42
N GLY A 122 1.10 -17.06 -2.23
CA GLY A 122 0.57 -18.42 -2.21
C GLY A 122 -0.52 -18.61 -1.16
N VAL A 123 -0.28 -18.21 0.08
CA VAL A 123 -1.29 -18.34 1.15
C VAL A 123 -2.50 -17.44 0.91
N THR A 124 -2.27 -16.22 0.40
CA THR A 124 -3.33 -15.24 0.09
C THR A 124 -4.34 -15.80 -0.93
N LYS A 125 -3.86 -16.54 -1.94
CA LYS A 125 -4.70 -17.18 -2.96
C LYS A 125 -5.64 -18.24 -2.40
N LEU A 126 -5.35 -18.80 -1.22
CA LEU A 126 -6.18 -19.80 -0.54
C LEU A 126 -7.18 -19.19 0.45
N MET A 127 -7.12 -17.88 0.68
CA MET A 127 -7.91 -17.20 1.70
C MET A 127 -9.18 -16.59 1.11
N SER A 128 -10.30 -16.81 1.79
CA SER A 128 -11.54 -16.06 1.52
C SER A 128 -11.40 -14.58 1.91
N ASN A 129 -12.33 -13.72 1.50
CA ASN A 129 -12.31 -12.32 1.93
C ASN A 129 -12.37 -12.19 3.46
N MET A 130 -13.13 -13.07 4.13
CA MET A 130 -13.22 -13.08 5.59
C MET A 130 -11.90 -13.52 6.23
N ASP A 131 -11.22 -14.52 5.64
CA ASP A 131 -9.90 -14.95 6.11
C ASP A 131 -8.89 -13.79 6.03
N LEU A 132 -8.86 -13.07 4.90
CA LEU A 132 -7.96 -11.93 4.69
C LEU A 132 -8.19 -10.85 5.74
N ILE A 133 -9.45 -10.50 6.02
CA ILE A 133 -9.83 -9.51 7.04
C ILE A 133 -9.41 -10.00 8.45
N CYS A 134 -9.78 -11.23 8.80
CA CYS A 134 -9.53 -11.80 10.13
C CYS A 134 -8.03 -11.95 10.43
N ALA A 135 -7.24 -12.42 9.46
CA ALA A 135 -5.81 -12.57 9.63
C ALA A 135 -5.10 -11.21 9.66
N ALA A 136 -5.41 -10.29 8.74
CA ALA A 136 -4.80 -8.96 8.71
C ALA A 136 -5.07 -8.18 10.00
N LYS A 137 -6.29 -8.29 10.58
CA LYS A 137 -6.67 -7.62 11.82
C LYS A 137 -5.76 -7.94 13.01
N LYS A 138 -5.19 -9.15 13.05
CA LYS A 138 -4.28 -9.59 14.11
C LYS A 138 -2.89 -8.97 13.98
N ILE A 139 -2.49 -8.57 12.78
CA ILE A 139 -1.12 -8.15 12.46
C ILE A 139 -1.00 -6.63 12.64
N THR A 140 -0.29 -6.23 13.67
CA THR A 140 -0.05 -4.80 13.98
C THR A 140 1.38 -4.43 13.61
N ASN A 141 1.51 -3.60 12.57
CA ASN A 141 2.79 -3.04 12.15
C ASN A 141 2.75 -1.52 12.35
N ILE A 142 3.61 -1.03 13.23
CA ILE A 142 3.77 0.40 13.51
C ILE A 142 5.01 0.93 12.81
N ALA A 143 4.99 2.21 12.48
CA ALA A 143 6.15 2.95 11.99
C ALA A 143 6.14 4.36 12.59
N THR A 144 7.31 4.94 12.81
CA THR A 144 7.47 6.26 13.42
C THR A 144 8.31 7.18 12.53
N CYS A 145 7.67 8.25 12.04
CA CYS A 145 8.31 9.39 11.39
C CYS A 145 8.35 10.58 12.37
N ASN A 146 7.56 11.63 12.16
CA ASN A 146 7.31 12.64 13.20
C ASN A 146 6.25 12.19 14.20
N THR A 147 5.34 11.32 13.76
CA THR A 147 4.31 10.67 14.58
C THR A 147 4.35 9.14 14.38
N THR A 148 3.63 8.39 15.21
CA THR A 148 3.58 6.91 15.13
C THR A 148 2.26 6.45 14.53
N ILE A 149 2.32 5.80 13.37
CA ILE A 149 1.15 5.26 12.64
C ILE A 149 0.94 3.78 12.96
N GLY A 150 -0.30 3.29 12.77
CA GLY A 150 -0.63 1.87 12.83
C GLY A 150 -0.96 1.34 14.23
N MET A 151 -1.09 2.21 15.23
CA MET A 151 -1.49 1.82 16.58
C MET A 151 -2.93 1.26 16.58
N PRO A 152 -3.21 0.20 17.37
CA PRO A 152 -4.58 -0.30 17.53
C PRO A 152 -5.54 0.80 17.97
N GLY A 153 -6.72 0.85 17.35
CA GLY A 153 -7.72 1.91 17.60
C GLY A 153 -7.49 3.20 16.83
N THR A 154 -6.45 3.28 15.99
CA THR A 154 -6.24 4.42 15.09
C THR A 154 -6.60 4.10 13.63
N LEU A 155 -6.99 5.14 12.89
CA LEU A 155 -7.13 5.16 11.43
C LEU A 155 -6.60 6.51 10.96
N SER A 156 -5.53 6.49 10.18
CA SER A 156 -4.91 7.69 9.64
C SER A 156 -5.37 7.98 8.23
N ALA A 157 -5.05 9.18 7.74
CA ALA A 157 -5.27 9.51 6.34
C ALA A 157 -4.16 10.39 5.78
N ARG A 158 -3.77 10.12 4.53
CA ARG A 158 -3.00 11.04 3.70
C ARG A 158 -3.92 12.19 3.27
N LEU A 159 -3.49 13.43 3.47
CA LEU A 159 -4.12 14.57 2.83
C LEU A 159 -3.50 14.75 1.46
N GLN A 160 -4.29 14.60 0.40
CA GLN A 160 -3.86 14.70 -1.00
C GLN A 160 -4.46 15.95 -1.66
N PRO A 161 -3.75 17.11 -1.65
CA PRO A 161 -4.27 18.38 -2.13
C PRO A 161 -3.85 18.65 -3.58
N ASN A 162 -4.01 17.67 -4.47
CA ASN A 162 -3.53 17.79 -5.85
C ASN A 162 -4.26 18.92 -6.59
N HIS A 163 -3.51 19.67 -7.40
CA HIS A 163 -4.05 20.79 -8.18
C HIS A 163 -3.59 20.68 -9.63
N PRO A 164 -4.45 20.90 -10.66
CA PRO A 164 -4.11 20.64 -12.07
C PRO A 164 -2.88 21.41 -12.61
N THR A 165 -2.49 22.48 -11.93
CA THR A 165 -1.36 23.36 -12.30
C THR A 165 -0.38 23.60 -11.16
N ASP A 166 -0.46 22.82 -10.08
CA ASP A 166 0.33 23.04 -8.85
C ASP A 166 0.28 24.48 -8.30
N SER A 167 -0.90 25.13 -8.34
CA SER A 167 -1.05 26.47 -7.78
C SER A 167 -0.97 26.39 -6.26
N ILE A 168 0.03 27.04 -5.65
CA ILE A 168 0.26 27.02 -4.20
C ILE A 168 -1.00 27.44 -3.43
N ASP A 169 -1.70 28.47 -3.90
CA ASP A 169 -2.93 28.93 -3.23
C ASP A 169 -4.04 27.87 -3.26
N GLY A 170 -4.21 27.19 -4.41
CA GLY A 170 -5.19 26.11 -4.56
C GLY A 170 -4.84 24.87 -3.72
N ILE A 171 -3.56 24.49 -3.73
CA ILE A 171 -3.02 23.41 -2.89
C ILE A 171 -3.27 23.73 -1.42
N MET A 172 -2.89 24.93 -0.96
CA MET A 172 -3.00 25.29 0.44
C MET A 172 -4.46 25.47 0.89
N ALA A 173 -5.36 25.89 0.00
CA ALA A 173 -6.80 25.88 0.28
C ALA A 173 -7.29 24.46 0.61
N SER A 174 -6.90 23.47 -0.20
CA SER A 174 -7.22 22.06 0.04
C SER A 174 -6.53 21.50 1.29
N VAL A 175 -5.29 21.91 1.60
CA VAL A 175 -4.63 21.57 2.87
C VAL A 175 -5.42 22.10 4.07
N MET A 176 -5.85 23.35 4.04
CA MET A 176 -6.64 23.95 5.12
C MET A 176 -7.98 23.23 5.29
N GLU A 177 -8.66 22.90 4.19
CA GLU A 177 -9.91 22.14 4.24
C GLU A 177 -9.69 20.74 4.83
N GLY A 178 -8.73 19.96 4.31
CA GLY A 178 -8.48 18.60 4.79
C GLY A 178 -8.10 18.54 6.27
N ILE A 179 -7.24 19.45 6.75
CA ILE A 179 -6.87 19.52 8.18
C ILE A 179 -8.09 19.89 9.02
N SER A 180 -9.02 20.72 8.52
CA SER A 180 -10.28 21.05 9.21
C SER A 180 -11.24 19.86 9.34
N TYR A 181 -11.06 18.78 8.55
CA TYR A 181 -11.73 17.49 8.72
C TYR A 181 -10.89 16.46 9.49
N GLY A 182 -9.72 16.86 9.97
CA GLY A 182 -8.78 15.97 10.66
C GLY A 182 -8.05 14.99 9.73
N VAL A 183 -7.92 15.30 8.44
CA VAL A 183 -7.16 14.51 7.47
C VAL A 183 -5.72 15.01 7.44
N GLY A 184 -4.74 14.11 7.27
CA GLY A 184 -3.33 14.47 7.12
C GLY A 184 -2.42 14.03 8.26
N ASP A 185 -2.89 13.18 9.18
CA ASP A 185 -2.06 12.60 10.23
C ASP A 185 -1.08 11.55 9.71
N ALA A 186 -1.39 10.88 8.59
CA ALA A 186 -0.42 10.01 7.90
C ALA A 186 0.63 10.85 7.15
N VAL A 187 0.21 11.80 6.31
CA VAL A 187 1.12 12.70 5.59
C VAL A 187 0.29 13.81 4.92
N ILE A 188 0.85 15.02 4.81
CA ILE A 188 0.40 16.02 3.85
C ILE A 188 1.21 15.77 2.57
N GLY A 189 0.59 15.08 1.59
CA GLY A 189 1.28 14.45 0.47
C GLY A 189 0.64 14.79 -0.88
N LEU A 190 1.38 15.47 -1.75
CA LEU A 190 0.90 15.93 -3.07
C LEU A 190 1.60 15.21 -4.22
N ASN A 191 0.83 14.75 -5.20
CA ASN A 191 1.33 14.36 -6.52
C ASN A 191 1.51 15.63 -7.36
N PRO A 192 2.74 16.00 -7.77
CA PRO A 192 2.95 17.24 -8.52
C PRO A 192 2.57 17.07 -9.99
N ALA A 193 1.85 18.04 -10.54
CA ALA A 193 1.67 18.17 -11.99
C ALA A 193 2.98 18.59 -12.69
N VAL A 194 3.87 19.28 -11.98
CA VAL A 194 5.16 19.78 -12.45
C VAL A 194 6.30 19.20 -11.62
N ASP A 195 6.93 18.14 -12.12
CA ASP A 195 8.09 17.48 -11.50
C ASP A 195 9.40 18.23 -11.80
N THR A 196 9.58 19.39 -11.13
CA THR A 196 10.83 20.16 -11.15
C THR A 196 11.29 20.44 -9.73
N ILE A 197 12.61 20.56 -9.54
CA ILE A 197 13.21 20.79 -8.22
C ILE A 197 12.62 22.04 -7.55
N ASP A 198 12.42 23.13 -8.29
CA ASP A 198 11.90 24.39 -7.74
C ASP A 198 10.43 24.27 -7.34
N SER A 199 9.58 23.66 -8.19
CA SER A 199 8.17 23.41 -7.89
C SER A 199 8.03 22.56 -6.63
N VAL A 200 8.70 21.40 -6.61
CA VAL A 200 8.72 20.46 -5.48
C VAL A 200 9.21 21.15 -4.21
N SER A 201 10.31 21.91 -4.28
CA SER A 201 10.86 22.63 -3.13
C SER A 201 9.92 23.69 -2.58
N ASN A 202 9.20 24.41 -3.45
CA ASN A 202 8.27 25.45 -3.03
C ASN A 202 7.05 24.86 -2.32
N ILE A 203 6.47 23.78 -2.86
CA ILE A 203 5.34 23.08 -2.22
C ILE A 203 5.75 22.52 -0.85
N LEU A 204 6.92 21.86 -0.77
CA LEU A 204 7.44 21.34 0.50
C LEU A 204 7.64 22.43 1.56
N LYS A 205 8.14 23.61 1.16
CA LYS A 205 8.27 24.77 2.05
C LYS A 205 6.92 25.25 2.53
N SER A 206 5.93 25.41 1.63
CA SER A 206 4.56 25.79 2.01
C SER A 206 3.93 24.81 3.00
N PHE A 207 4.09 23.51 2.79
CA PHE A 207 3.64 22.49 3.75
C PHE A 207 4.35 22.63 5.10
N LYS A 208 5.69 22.74 5.10
CA LYS A 208 6.46 22.85 6.34
C LYS A 208 6.15 24.14 7.11
N ASP A 209 5.97 25.26 6.43
CA ASP A 209 5.61 26.54 7.04
C ASP A 209 4.23 26.47 7.69
N PHE A 210 3.25 25.87 7.00
CA PHE A 210 1.92 25.62 7.56
C PHE A 210 1.98 24.72 8.79
N MET A 211 2.69 23.58 8.70
CA MET A 211 2.88 22.65 9.82
C MET A 211 3.51 23.34 11.02
N ASN A 212 4.55 24.15 10.82
CA ASN A 212 5.25 24.85 11.89
C ASN A 212 4.39 25.95 12.52
N LYS A 213 3.73 26.76 11.69
CA LYS A 213 2.86 27.87 12.13
C LYS A 213 1.73 27.37 13.02
N PHE A 214 1.04 26.32 12.58
CA PHE A 214 -0.09 25.74 13.29
C PHE A 214 0.29 24.61 14.24
N LYS A 215 1.59 24.29 14.35
CA LYS A 215 2.13 23.20 15.18
C LYS A 215 1.43 21.86 14.93
N ILE A 216 1.17 21.54 13.66
CA ILE A 216 0.51 20.29 13.26
C ILE A 216 1.51 19.15 13.33
N PRO A 217 1.31 18.13 14.20
CA PRO A 217 2.22 17.01 14.31
C PRO A 217 1.92 16.02 13.19
N THR A 218 2.66 16.16 12.08
CA THR A 218 2.59 15.29 10.91
C THR A 218 3.92 15.36 10.14
N GLN A 219 3.93 14.83 8.92
CA GLN A 219 5.03 14.82 7.97
C GLN A 219 4.54 15.33 6.63
N ASN A 220 5.43 15.97 5.87
CA ASN A 220 5.18 16.36 4.48
C ASN A 220 5.81 15.38 3.47
N CYS A 221 5.25 15.37 2.26
CA CYS A 221 5.83 14.71 1.10
C CYS A 221 5.34 15.38 -0.19
N VAL A 222 6.19 15.38 -1.22
CA VAL A 222 5.77 15.67 -2.60
C VAL A 222 6.24 14.49 -3.45
N LEU A 223 5.27 13.80 -4.04
CA LEU A 223 5.40 12.49 -4.69
C LEU A 223 5.97 12.62 -6.12
N ALA A 224 7.06 13.36 -6.26
CA ALA A 224 7.87 13.44 -7.48
C ALA A 224 8.71 12.17 -7.68
N HIS A 225 9.38 12.03 -8.82
CA HIS A 225 10.38 10.98 -8.97
C HIS A 225 11.49 11.10 -7.90
N VAL A 226 12.01 9.98 -7.39
CA VAL A 226 12.98 9.95 -6.28
C VAL A 226 14.22 10.81 -6.56
N THR A 227 14.67 10.87 -7.81
CA THR A 227 15.83 11.71 -8.21
C THR A 227 15.57 13.21 -8.04
N THR A 228 14.36 13.69 -8.39
CA THR A 228 14.00 15.10 -8.16
C THR A 228 13.99 15.41 -6.67
N GLN A 229 13.44 14.51 -5.85
CA GLN A 229 13.41 14.67 -4.40
C GLN A 229 14.82 14.65 -3.78
N MET A 230 15.71 13.76 -4.25
CA MET A 230 17.11 13.71 -3.84
C MET A 230 17.84 15.02 -4.14
N GLU A 231 17.59 15.64 -5.30
CA GLU A 231 18.19 16.93 -5.63
C GLU A 231 17.56 18.09 -4.85
N ALA A 232 16.25 18.04 -4.59
CA ALA A 232 15.55 19.04 -3.77
C ALA A 232 16.08 19.05 -2.33
N ILE A 233 16.23 17.89 -1.70
CA ILE A 233 16.73 17.79 -0.31
C ILE A 233 18.20 18.20 -0.20
N LYS A 234 19.05 17.87 -1.18
CA LYS A 234 20.44 18.34 -1.26
C LYS A 234 20.54 19.87 -1.34
N LYS A 235 19.52 20.53 -1.92
CA LYS A 235 19.38 22.01 -1.98
C LYS A 235 18.67 22.60 -0.76
N GLY A 236 18.34 21.79 0.26
CA GLY A 236 17.75 22.25 1.51
C GLY A 236 16.22 22.29 1.53
N ALA A 237 15.53 21.60 0.62
CA ALA A 237 14.07 21.44 0.72
C ALA A 237 13.71 20.62 1.97
N PRO A 238 12.66 21.01 2.73
CA PRO A 238 12.36 20.41 4.03
C PRO A 238 11.53 19.13 3.91
N ILE A 239 12.12 18.05 3.37
CA ILE A 239 11.45 16.76 3.15
C ILE A 239 11.35 15.96 4.46
N ASP A 240 10.15 15.50 4.84
CA ASP A 240 9.97 14.54 5.95
C ASP A 240 9.96 13.09 5.47
N LEU A 241 9.23 12.80 4.37
CA LEU A 241 9.18 11.50 3.70
C LEU A 241 9.67 11.61 2.26
N MET A 242 10.45 10.63 1.81
CA MET A 242 10.84 10.50 0.40
C MET A 242 10.00 9.41 -0.27
N PHE A 243 9.32 9.80 -1.33
CA PHE A 243 8.40 8.95 -2.07
C PHE A 243 9.08 8.22 -3.23
N GLN A 244 8.58 7.04 -3.60
CA GLN A 244 8.80 6.44 -4.92
C GLN A 244 7.74 5.39 -5.25
N SER A 245 7.21 5.37 -6.48
CA SER A 245 6.48 4.22 -7.00
C SER A 245 7.44 3.07 -7.27
N ILE A 246 7.13 1.86 -6.80
CA ILE A 246 7.96 0.66 -6.98
C ILE A 246 7.18 -0.46 -7.64
N ALA A 247 7.92 -1.39 -8.23
CA ALA A 247 7.38 -2.58 -8.87
C ALA A 247 8.11 -3.87 -8.42
N GLY A 248 7.46 -5.00 -8.63
CA GLY A 248 7.88 -6.34 -8.22
C GLY A 248 8.92 -6.99 -9.13
N SER A 249 9.45 -6.29 -10.13
CA SER A 249 10.58 -6.76 -10.95
C SER A 249 11.54 -5.64 -11.34
N GLU A 250 12.78 -6.03 -11.64
CA GLU A 250 13.83 -5.16 -12.15
C GLU A 250 13.42 -4.49 -13.47
N ILE A 251 12.75 -5.23 -14.37
CA ILE A 251 12.29 -4.70 -15.66
C ILE A 251 11.31 -3.54 -15.44
N SER A 252 10.31 -3.74 -14.58
CA SER A 252 9.31 -2.72 -14.28
C SER A 252 9.90 -1.52 -13.53
N ASN A 253 10.78 -1.76 -12.56
CA ASN A 253 11.48 -0.69 -11.85
C ASN A 253 12.34 0.15 -12.79
N ARG A 254 13.05 -0.46 -13.74
CA ARG A 254 13.77 0.27 -14.79
C ARG A 254 12.81 1.06 -15.68
N GLY A 255 11.61 0.56 -15.94
CA GLY A 255 10.53 1.29 -16.62
C GLY A 255 10.09 2.55 -15.86
N PHE A 256 10.15 2.54 -14.53
CA PHE A 256 9.94 3.71 -13.68
C PHE A 256 11.19 4.60 -13.53
N GLY A 257 12.33 4.22 -14.12
CA GLY A 257 13.58 4.98 -14.01
C GLY A 257 14.35 4.74 -12.71
N ILE A 258 14.07 3.64 -12.00
CA ILE A 258 14.71 3.30 -10.73
C ILE A 258 15.39 1.93 -10.76
N ASP A 259 16.33 1.73 -9.84
CA ASP A 259 16.91 0.44 -9.48
C ASP A 259 17.19 0.40 -7.97
N VAL A 260 17.54 -0.77 -7.43
CA VAL A 260 17.82 -0.96 -6.00
C VAL A 260 18.98 -0.07 -5.54
N LYS A 261 19.96 0.19 -6.40
CA LYS A 261 21.10 1.05 -6.08
C LYS A 261 20.68 2.50 -5.87
N LEU A 262 19.80 3.02 -6.71
CA LEU A 262 19.24 4.36 -6.59
C LEU A 262 18.40 4.49 -5.33
N LEU A 263 17.58 3.47 -5.02
CA LEU A 263 16.81 3.43 -3.77
C LEU A 263 17.72 3.40 -2.53
N ASP A 264 18.85 2.68 -2.59
CA ASP A 264 19.86 2.66 -1.52
C ASP A 264 20.54 4.02 -1.33
N GLU A 265 20.82 4.75 -2.42
CA GLU A 265 21.34 6.12 -2.39
C GLU A 265 20.31 7.09 -1.79
N ALA A 266 19.07 7.05 -2.26
CA ALA A 266 17.95 7.84 -1.77
C ALA A 266 17.72 7.65 -0.27
N TYR A 267 17.71 6.38 0.18
CA TYR A 267 17.59 6.03 1.59
C TYR A 267 18.75 6.57 2.43
N SER A 268 19.98 6.53 1.91
CA SER A 268 21.17 7.07 2.60
C SER A 268 21.12 8.60 2.70
N ILE A 269 20.70 9.29 1.64
CA ILE A 269 20.50 10.75 1.66
C ILE A 269 19.46 11.14 2.71
N MET A 270 18.33 10.43 2.78
CA MET A 270 17.31 10.72 3.77
C MET A 270 17.80 10.49 5.21
N LYS A 271 18.61 9.46 5.47
CA LYS A 271 19.22 9.27 6.80
C LYS A 271 20.02 10.49 7.26
N GLU A 272 20.69 11.18 6.34
CA GLU A 272 21.54 12.32 6.65
C GLU A 272 20.78 13.64 6.67
N LEU A 273 19.83 13.84 5.74
CA LEU A 273 19.30 15.16 5.41
C LEU A 273 17.80 15.35 5.71
N LYS A 274 17.06 14.30 6.07
CA LYS A 274 15.62 14.41 6.36
C LYS A 274 15.33 15.45 7.44
N SER A 275 14.20 16.13 7.29
CA SER A 275 13.70 17.07 8.30
C SER A 275 12.87 16.41 9.41
N SER A 276 12.51 15.13 9.22
CA SER A 276 11.74 14.34 10.17
C SER A 276 12.61 13.72 11.28
N LYS A 277 12.00 13.38 12.41
CA LYS A 277 12.74 12.89 13.60
C LYS A 277 12.93 11.38 13.62
N GLY A 278 11.89 10.59 13.31
CA GLY A 278 11.90 9.14 13.42
C GLY A 278 12.67 8.42 12.29
N ASP A 279 12.83 7.11 12.46
CA ASP A 279 13.67 6.26 11.62
C ASP A 279 12.96 5.71 10.38
N ASN A 280 11.63 5.90 10.29
CA ASN A 280 10.85 5.52 9.12
C ASN A 280 10.55 6.79 8.30
N PHE A 281 11.14 6.90 7.12
CA PHE A 281 11.07 8.11 6.30
C PHE A 281 10.95 7.84 4.79
N MET A 282 10.77 6.57 4.41
CA MET A 282 10.41 6.20 3.04
C MET A 282 8.90 6.07 2.91
N TYR A 283 8.40 6.42 1.73
CA TYR A 283 7.02 6.23 1.31
C TYR A 283 7.01 5.54 -0.05
N PHE A 284 6.40 4.36 -0.16
CA PHE A 284 6.24 3.66 -1.44
C PHE A 284 4.78 3.52 -1.86
N GLU A 285 4.53 3.62 -3.16
CA GLU A 285 3.27 3.22 -3.78
C GLU A 285 3.47 2.03 -4.70
N THR A 286 2.47 1.15 -4.70
CA THR A 286 2.41 -0.11 -5.46
C THR A 286 1.03 -0.23 -6.12
N GLY A 287 0.75 -1.34 -6.80
CA GLY A 287 -0.56 -1.56 -7.39
C GLY A 287 -0.56 -2.72 -8.38
N GLN A 288 -1.54 -3.62 -8.21
CA GLN A 288 -1.76 -4.71 -9.14
C GLN A 288 -1.98 -4.20 -10.57
N GLY A 289 -1.20 -4.76 -11.50
CA GLY A 289 -1.27 -4.44 -12.93
C GLY A 289 -0.08 -3.63 -13.45
N SER A 290 0.69 -2.99 -12.56
CA SER A 290 1.84 -2.17 -12.95
C SER A 290 2.87 -2.96 -13.77
N GLU A 291 3.20 -4.19 -13.37
CA GLU A 291 4.19 -5.00 -14.08
C GLU A 291 3.68 -5.60 -15.38
N LEU A 292 2.37 -5.79 -15.51
CA LEU A 292 1.79 -6.18 -16.81
C LEU A 292 1.84 -4.98 -17.76
N SER A 293 1.49 -3.79 -17.26
CA SER A 293 1.55 -2.54 -18.04
C SER A 293 2.95 -2.19 -18.54
N SER A 294 3.99 -2.51 -17.77
CA SER A 294 5.39 -2.25 -18.13
C SER A 294 6.10 -3.44 -18.76
N GLU A 295 5.35 -4.50 -19.15
CA GLU A 295 5.89 -5.74 -19.73
C GLU A 295 6.94 -6.47 -18.85
N GLY A 296 6.95 -6.19 -17.55
CA GLY A 296 7.89 -6.73 -16.57
C GLY A 296 7.32 -7.81 -15.66
N HIS A 297 6.12 -8.32 -15.92
CA HIS A 297 5.47 -9.35 -15.08
C HIS A 297 6.06 -10.76 -15.24
N ASN A 298 6.88 -11.01 -16.28
CA ASN A 298 7.61 -12.29 -16.47
C ASN A 298 6.69 -13.55 -16.48
N GLY A 299 5.47 -13.42 -17.00
CA GLY A 299 4.47 -14.49 -17.00
C GLY A 299 3.87 -14.81 -15.63
N ALA A 300 4.18 -14.03 -14.60
CA ALA A 300 3.56 -14.14 -13.28
C ALA A 300 2.25 -13.33 -13.23
N ASP A 301 1.38 -13.69 -12.30
CA ASP A 301 0.13 -12.99 -12.04
C ASP A 301 0.30 -11.72 -11.21
N GLN A 302 -0.69 -10.83 -11.29
CA GLN A 302 -0.63 -9.51 -10.65
C GLN A 302 -0.48 -9.57 -9.14
N LEU A 303 -1.15 -10.52 -8.47
CA LEU A 303 -1.10 -10.65 -7.00
C LEU A 303 0.32 -11.06 -6.55
N THR A 304 0.93 -12.01 -7.26
CA THR A 304 2.31 -12.43 -6.93
C THR A 304 3.32 -11.32 -7.18
N MET A 305 3.15 -10.53 -8.24
CA MET A 305 4.01 -9.36 -8.50
C MET A 305 3.84 -8.27 -7.44
N GLU A 306 2.61 -8.00 -7.02
CA GLU A 306 2.33 -7.04 -5.95
C GLU A 306 2.93 -7.45 -4.60
N ALA A 307 2.89 -8.74 -4.26
CA ALA A 307 3.58 -9.25 -3.07
C ALA A 307 5.10 -9.00 -3.13
N ARG A 308 5.70 -8.98 -4.33
CA ARG A 308 7.13 -8.73 -4.53
C ARG A 308 7.47 -7.24 -4.35
N CYS A 309 6.57 -6.33 -4.71
CA CYS A 309 6.69 -4.91 -4.36
C CYS A 309 6.87 -4.74 -2.84
N TYR A 310 6.06 -5.44 -2.04
CA TYR A 310 6.16 -5.40 -0.57
C TYR A 310 7.47 -5.96 -0.06
N GLY A 311 7.94 -7.05 -0.66
CA GLY A 311 9.25 -7.64 -0.36
C GLY A 311 10.40 -6.66 -0.59
N LEU A 312 10.37 -5.91 -1.69
CA LEU A 312 11.31 -4.82 -1.97
C LEU A 312 11.18 -3.69 -0.92
N ALA A 313 9.96 -3.21 -0.67
CA ALA A 313 9.70 -2.11 0.26
C ALA A 313 10.22 -2.41 1.68
N LYS A 314 10.11 -3.68 2.13
CA LYS A 314 10.52 -4.12 3.46
C LYS A 314 11.98 -3.79 3.78
N LYS A 315 12.88 -3.84 2.77
CA LYS A 315 14.31 -3.50 2.91
C LYS A 315 14.53 -2.11 3.52
N TYR A 316 13.64 -1.17 3.26
CA TYR A 316 13.82 0.25 3.57
C TYR A 316 13.08 0.73 4.83
N ASN A 317 12.41 -0.17 5.56
CA ASN A 317 11.62 0.16 6.76
C ASN A 317 10.74 1.43 6.57
N PRO A 318 9.86 1.45 5.55
CA PRO A 318 9.10 2.64 5.20
C PRO A 318 8.12 3.05 6.30
N PHE A 319 7.79 4.34 6.34
CA PHE A 319 6.70 4.84 7.18
C PHE A 319 5.34 4.51 6.57
N LEU A 320 5.25 4.56 5.24
CA LEU A 320 4.04 4.31 4.47
C LEU A 320 4.35 3.39 3.28
N VAL A 321 3.49 2.39 3.11
CA VAL A 321 3.33 1.70 1.83
C VAL A 321 1.83 1.66 1.54
N ASN A 322 1.39 2.06 0.36
CA ASN A 322 0.01 1.79 -0.08
C ASN A 322 0.01 1.18 -1.48
N THR A 323 -0.89 0.22 -1.65
CA THR A 323 -1.39 -0.13 -2.98
C THR A 323 -2.32 0.98 -3.46
N VAL A 324 -2.38 1.20 -4.78
CA VAL A 324 -3.37 2.06 -5.42
C VAL A 324 -4.32 1.18 -6.24
N VAL A 325 -5.40 0.73 -5.58
CA VAL A 325 -6.29 -0.32 -6.13
C VAL A 325 -7.33 0.34 -7.02
N GLY A 326 -7.36 -0.04 -8.31
CA GLY A 326 -8.32 0.50 -9.27
C GLY A 326 -7.85 1.78 -9.99
N PHE A 327 -6.59 2.18 -9.83
CA PHE A 327 -6.05 3.38 -10.45
C PHE A 327 -5.73 3.22 -11.94
N ILE A 328 -5.25 2.03 -12.35
CA ILE A 328 -4.74 1.85 -13.71
C ILE A 328 -5.88 1.72 -14.73
N GLY A 329 -6.89 0.90 -14.44
CA GLY A 329 -8.04 0.75 -15.32
C GLY A 329 -8.69 -0.65 -15.32
N PRO A 330 -9.81 -0.81 -16.05
CA PRO A 330 -10.58 -2.04 -16.14
C PRO A 330 -9.82 -3.20 -16.79
N GLU A 331 -8.75 -2.92 -17.53
CA GLU A 331 -7.87 -3.91 -18.15
C GLU A 331 -7.21 -4.81 -17.09
N TYR A 332 -7.00 -4.28 -15.88
CA TYR A 332 -6.31 -4.94 -14.77
C TYR A 332 -7.28 -5.42 -13.69
N LEU A 333 -8.25 -4.56 -13.33
CA LEU A 333 -9.36 -4.86 -12.40
C LEU A 333 -10.67 -4.31 -12.98
N TYR A 334 -11.55 -5.16 -13.48
CA TYR A 334 -12.68 -4.73 -14.31
C TYR A 334 -13.83 -4.05 -13.54
N ASP A 335 -14.20 -4.60 -12.38
CA ASP A 335 -15.37 -4.18 -11.61
C ASP A 335 -15.09 -4.04 -10.11
N GLY A 336 -16.07 -3.49 -9.37
CA GLY A 336 -15.98 -3.29 -7.93
C GLY A 336 -15.68 -4.58 -7.15
N ALA A 337 -16.12 -5.75 -7.61
CA ALA A 337 -15.83 -7.02 -6.94
C ALA A 337 -14.34 -7.40 -7.06
N GLN A 338 -13.73 -7.19 -8.22
CA GLN A 338 -12.29 -7.39 -8.42
C GLN A 338 -11.47 -6.39 -7.61
N VAL A 339 -11.88 -5.12 -7.57
CA VAL A 339 -11.27 -4.06 -6.75
C VAL A 339 -11.31 -4.42 -5.26
N ILE A 340 -12.49 -4.82 -4.75
CA ILE A 340 -12.64 -5.23 -3.35
C ILE A 340 -11.72 -6.42 -3.02
N ARG A 341 -11.69 -7.42 -3.91
CA ARG A 341 -10.83 -8.59 -3.71
C ARG A 341 -9.36 -8.20 -3.68
N ALA A 342 -8.89 -7.42 -4.65
CA ALA A 342 -7.50 -6.98 -4.75
C ALA A 342 -7.08 -6.16 -3.53
N GLY A 343 -7.89 -5.19 -3.09
CA GLY A 343 -7.54 -4.36 -1.92
C GLY A 343 -7.44 -5.16 -0.61
N LEU A 344 -8.27 -6.18 -0.43
CA LEU A 344 -8.15 -7.09 0.73
C LEU A 344 -6.91 -7.97 0.65
N GLU A 345 -6.56 -8.47 -0.54
CA GLU A 345 -5.35 -9.26 -0.77
C GLU A 345 -4.10 -8.43 -0.50
N ASP A 346 -4.01 -7.25 -1.10
CA ASP A 346 -2.88 -6.32 -1.01
C ASP A 346 -2.63 -5.89 0.45
N HIS A 347 -3.69 -5.49 1.15
CA HIS A 347 -3.60 -5.12 2.55
C HIS A 347 -3.08 -6.27 3.42
N PHE A 348 -3.63 -7.48 3.24
CA PHE A 348 -3.18 -8.65 3.99
C PHE A 348 -1.72 -9.00 3.69
N MET A 349 -1.32 -9.01 2.42
CA MET A 349 0.05 -9.32 2.00
C MET A 349 1.05 -8.29 2.53
N GLY A 350 0.74 -7.00 2.47
CA GLY A 350 1.59 -5.94 3.02
C GLY A 350 1.73 -6.06 4.54
N LYS A 351 0.64 -6.36 5.25
CA LYS A 351 0.66 -6.62 6.71
C LYS A 351 1.52 -7.84 7.04
N LEU A 352 1.31 -8.97 6.37
CA LEU A 352 2.07 -10.21 6.61
C LEU A 352 3.56 -10.03 6.30
N THR A 353 3.90 -9.22 5.29
CA THR A 353 5.29 -8.85 4.98
C THR A 353 5.95 -8.07 6.13
N GLY A 354 5.16 -7.31 6.89
CA GLY A 354 5.59 -6.53 8.05
C GLY A 354 5.56 -5.02 7.86
N LEU A 355 4.82 -4.53 6.85
CA LEU A 355 4.78 -3.12 6.46
C LEU A 355 3.65 -2.35 7.15
N SER A 356 3.85 -1.03 7.28
CA SER A 356 2.80 -0.06 7.58
C SER A 356 1.92 0.13 6.33
N MET A 357 0.97 -0.80 6.15
CA MET A 357 0.19 -0.93 4.92
C MET A 357 -1.10 -0.10 4.96
N GLY A 358 -1.22 0.83 4.02
CA GLY A 358 -2.44 1.56 3.66
C GLY A 358 -2.98 1.10 2.31
N VAL A 359 -4.12 1.65 1.92
CA VAL A 359 -4.76 1.36 0.63
C VAL A 359 -5.38 2.65 0.09
N ASP A 360 -5.02 3.04 -1.13
CA ASP A 360 -5.84 3.97 -1.90
C ASP A 360 -6.98 3.15 -2.51
N VAL A 361 -8.15 3.28 -1.91
CA VAL A 361 -9.38 2.68 -2.40
C VAL A 361 -9.90 3.60 -3.48
N CYS A 362 -9.79 3.19 -4.73
CA CYS A 362 -10.03 4.11 -5.82
C CYS A 362 -10.62 3.43 -7.05
N TYR A 363 -11.16 4.23 -7.97
CA TYR A 363 -11.57 3.75 -9.28
C TYR A 363 -11.41 4.85 -10.32
N THR A 364 -11.30 4.44 -11.58
CA THR A 364 -11.35 5.36 -12.71
C THR A 364 -12.73 5.32 -13.38
N ASN A 365 -13.13 6.45 -13.97
CA ASN A 365 -14.47 6.62 -14.56
C ASN A 365 -14.87 5.62 -15.67
N HIS A 366 -13.91 4.86 -16.22
CA HIS A 366 -14.15 3.87 -17.27
C HIS A 366 -14.17 2.42 -16.76
N MET A 367 -14.00 2.21 -15.44
CA MET A 367 -14.22 0.93 -14.77
C MET A 367 -15.70 0.70 -14.48
N LYS A 368 -16.08 -0.57 -14.33
CA LYS A 368 -17.41 -0.95 -13.85
C LYS A 368 -17.45 -0.94 -12.31
N ALA A 369 -17.14 0.22 -11.73
CA ALA A 369 -17.13 0.47 -10.30
C ALA A 369 -17.64 1.88 -10.03
N ASP A 370 -18.16 2.12 -8.83
CA ASP A 370 -18.58 3.45 -8.37
C ASP A 370 -18.16 3.72 -6.93
N GLN A 371 -18.52 4.90 -6.41
CA GLN A 371 -18.18 5.30 -5.04
C GLN A 371 -18.70 4.32 -3.97
N ASN A 372 -19.82 3.63 -4.21
CA ASN A 372 -20.36 2.68 -3.24
C ASN A 372 -19.44 1.45 -3.11
N ASP A 373 -18.85 0.98 -4.21
CA ASP A 373 -17.87 -0.12 -4.18
C ASP A 373 -16.63 0.26 -3.37
N LEU A 374 -16.20 1.51 -3.50
CA LEU A 374 -15.06 2.10 -2.81
C LEU A 374 -15.34 2.23 -1.30
N GLU A 375 -16.50 2.76 -0.92
CA GLU A 375 -16.96 2.84 0.47
C GLU A 375 -17.10 1.44 1.11
N ASN A 376 -17.61 0.46 0.37
CA ASN A 376 -17.67 -0.94 0.81
C ASN A 376 -16.27 -1.46 1.15
N LEU A 377 -15.30 -1.26 0.25
CA LEU A 377 -13.92 -1.67 0.47
C LEU A 377 -13.29 -0.93 1.67
N ALA A 378 -13.51 0.39 1.79
CA ALA A 378 -12.98 1.21 2.86
C ALA A 378 -13.44 0.71 4.25
N VAL A 379 -14.72 0.38 4.40
CA VAL A 379 -15.27 -0.18 5.65
C VAL A 379 -14.66 -1.54 5.96
N LEU A 380 -14.56 -2.44 4.97
CA LEU A 380 -13.94 -3.76 5.15
C LEU A 380 -12.47 -3.64 5.61
N LEU A 381 -11.71 -2.75 4.98
CA LEU A 381 -10.31 -2.51 5.30
C LEU A 381 -10.13 -1.83 6.66
N ALA A 382 -10.98 -0.86 7.00
CA ALA A 382 -10.95 -0.20 8.31
C ALA A 382 -11.18 -1.21 9.46
N GLN A 383 -12.10 -2.16 9.26
CA GLN A 383 -12.37 -3.26 10.20
C GLN A 383 -11.20 -4.26 10.31
N SER A 384 -10.38 -4.37 9.27
CA SER A 384 -9.17 -5.20 9.22
C SER A 384 -7.91 -4.50 9.77
N ASN A 385 -8.03 -3.31 10.36
CA ASN A 385 -6.91 -2.49 10.85
C ASN A 385 -5.95 -2.02 9.75
N CYS A 386 -6.47 -1.63 8.58
CA CYS A 386 -5.71 -0.81 7.62
C CYS A 386 -5.17 0.46 8.29
N ASN A 387 -3.90 0.78 8.04
CA ASN A 387 -3.23 1.87 8.76
C ASN A 387 -3.74 3.25 8.31
N TYR A 388 -3.97 3.41 7.00
CA TYR A 388 -4.44 4.67 6.44
C TYR A 388 -5.10 4.53 5.07
N PHE A 389 -5.90 5.55 4.74
CA PHE A 389 -6.51 5.78 3.44
C PHE A 389 -6.10 7.15 2.90
N MET A 390 -6.61 7.51 1.73
CA MET A 390 -6.39 8.79 1.08
C MET A 390 -7.54 9.74 1.42
N GLY A 391 -7.26 11.02 1.51
CA GLY A 391 -8.27 12.06 1.67
C GLY A 391 -8.08 13.06 0.54
N VAL A 392 -9.07 13.11 -0.34
CA VAL A 392 -9.13 13.98 -1.52
C VAL A 392 -10.32 14.94 -1.39
N PRO A 393 -10.22 16.21 -1.81
CA PRO A 393 -11.36 17.14 -1.74
C PRO A 393 -12.52 16.59 -2.56
N GLY A 394 -13.68 16.36 -1.90
CA GLY A 394 -14.85 15.76 -2.53
C GLY A 394 -14.68 14.31 -3.03
N GLY A 395 -13.55 13.65 -2.76
CA GLY A 395 -13.22 12.34 -3.31
C GLY A 395 -12.87 12.35 -4.81
N ASP A 396 -12.75 13.52 -5.43
CA ASP A 396 -12.49 13.67 -6.87
C ASP A 396 -11.11 14.32 -7.11
N ASP A 397 -10.17 13.53 -7.61
CA ASP A 397 -8.85 14.04 -7.95
C ASP A 397 -8.85 14.61 -9.37
N VAL A 398 -9.02 15.92 -9.46
CA VAL A 398 -9.11 16.66 -10.73
C VAL A 398 -7.82 16.66 -11.55
N MET A 399 -6.68 16.27 -10.97
CA MET A 399 -5.39 16.23 -11.66
C MET A 399 -5.11 14.82 -12.20
N LEU A 400 -5.33 13.80 -11.35
CA LEU A 400 -5.12 12.40 -11.70
C LEU A 400 -6.33 11.75 -12.38
N MET A 401 -7.48 12.42 -12.40
CA MET A 401 -8.72 12.02 -13.09
C MET A 401 -9.30 10.69 -12.59
N TYR A 402 -9.29 10.49 -11.27
CA TYR A 402 -9.83 9.31 -10.60
C TYR A 402 -10.56 9.68 -9.29
N GLN A 403 -11.34 8.75 -8.76
CA GLN A 403 -12.08 8.93 -7.51
C GLN A 403 -11.43 8.13 -6.38
N SER A 404 -11.35 8.73 -5.19
CA SER A 404 -10.77 8.16 -3.96
C SER A 404 -11.67 8.48 -2.76
N THR A 405 -11.27 8.10 -1.55
CA THR A 405 -11.94 8.52 -0.31
C THR A 405 -11.85 10.03 -0.11
N SER A 406 -12.99 10.63 0.24
CA SER A 406 -13.10 12.06 0.53
C SER A 406 -12.64 12.40 1.95
N TYR A 407 -12.48 13.70 2.25
CA TYR A 407 -12.28 14.15 3.64
C TYR A 407 -13.40 13.72 4.59
N HIS A 408 -14.64 13.69 4.09
CA HIS A 408 -15.82 13.29 4.86
C HIS A 408 -15.79 11.79 5.12
N ASP A 409 -15.35 10.99 4.14
CA ASP A 409 -15.28 9.54 4.26
C ASP A 409 -14.31 9.15 5.37
N ILE A 410 -13.17 9.84 5.49
CA ILE A 410 -12.22 9.60 6.58
C ILE A 410 -12.84 9.87 7.95
N ALA A 411 -13.58 10.98 8.09
CA ALA A 411 -14.26 11.30 9.34
C ALA A 411 -15.35 10.25 9.67
N ALA A 412 -16.15 9.87 8.67
CA ALA A 412 -17.18 8.85 8.79
C ALA A 412 -16.58 7.49 9.15
N LEU A 413 -15.51 7.05 8.48
CA LEU A 413 -14.82 5.80 8.76
C LEU A 413 -14.32 5.74 10.21
N ARG A 414 -13.75 6.84 10.73
CA ARG A 414 -13.35 6.94 12.14
C ARG A 414 -14.54 6.78 13.07
N GLU A 415 -15.65 7.46 12.80
CA GLU A 415 -16.86 7.39 13.62
C GLU A 415 -17.47 5.98 13.62
N VAL A 416 -17.74 5.39 12.45
CA VAL A 416 -18.40 4.07 12.34
C VAL A 416 -17.55 2.93 12.89
N THR A 417 -16.21 3.08 12.87
CA THR A 417 -15.28 2.07 13.41
C THR A 417 -14.78 2.39 14.82
N ASN A 418 -15.22 3.51 15.42
CA ASN A 418 -14.74 4.03 16.70
C ASN A 418 -13.20 4.14 16.77
N LYS A 419 -12.61 4.62 15.67
CA LYS A 419 -11.17 4.84 15.54
C LYS A 419 -10.83 6.31 15.67
N ARG A 420 -9.57 6.59 16.00
CA ARG A 420 -9.03 7.95 16.19
C ARG A 420 -7.92 8.26 15.18
N PRO A 421 -7.64 9.54 14.89
CA PRO A 421 -6.35 9.92 14.30
C PRO A 421 -5.17 9.51 15.19
N ILE A 422 -3.94 9.65 14.69
CA ILE A 422 -2.75 9.54 15.54
C ILE A 422 -2.85 10.51 16.73
N LYS A 423 -2.42 10.06 17.91
CA LYS A 423 -2.75 10.72 19.19
C LYS A 423 -2.26 12.16 19.26
N GLU A 424 -1.04 12.43 18.83
CA GLU A 424 -0.48 13.78 18.80
C GLU A 424 -1.30 14.70 17.89
N PHE A 425 -1.76 14.18 16.75
CA PHE A 425 -2.60 14.90 15.81
C PHE A 425 -3.99 15.17 16.38
N GLU A 426 -4.64 14.17 16.97
CA GLU A 426 -5.92 14.34 17.69
C GLU A 426 -5.82 15.44 18.74
N ASN A 427 -4.81 15.39 19.62
CA ASN A 427 -4.61 16.41 20.66
C ASN A 427 -4.51 17.82 20.05
N ARG A 428 -3.81 17.96 18.91
CA ARG A 428 -3.68 19.25 18.25
C ARG A 428 -4.99 19.74 17.64
N LEU A 429 -5.78 18.84 17.04
CA LEU A 429 -7.12 19.17 16.54
C LEU A 429 -8.07 19.58 17.69
N GLU A 430 -7.93 18.97 18.86
CA GLU A 430 -8.69 19.37 20.06
C GLU A 430 -8.31 20.78 20.54
N GLU A 431 -7.02 21.11 20.55
CA GLU A 431 -6.54 22.46 20.88
C GLU A 431 -7.02 23.53 19.89
N LEU A 432 -7.12 23.18 18.60
CA LEU A 432 -7.69 24.05 17.56
C LEU A 432 -9.23 24.13 17.62
N GLY A 433 -9.86 23.26 18.41
CA GLY A 433 -11.31 23.14 18.52
C GLY A 433 -11.95 22.57 17.26
N ILE A 434 -11.20 21.82 16.44
CA ILE A 434 -11.71 21.11 15.25
C ILE A 434 -12.36 19.79 15.68
N MET A 435 -11.74 19.11 16.65
CA MET A 435 -12.17 17.82 17.17
C MET A 435 -12.40 17.89 18.67
N LYS A 436 -13.23 16.99 19.22
CA LYS A 436 -13.36 16.77 20.66
C LYS A 436 -13.67 15.31 20.93
N ASN A 437 -12.82 14.64 21.70
CA ASN A 437 -12.94 13.22 22.00
C ASN A 437 -13.11 12.36 20.73
N GLY A 438 -12.32 12.66 19.69
CA GLY A 438 -12.33 11.90 18.44
C GLY A 438 -13.46 12.23 17.46
N ILE A 439 -14.37 13.14 17.83
CA ILE A 439 -15.53 13.53 17.03
C ILE A 439 -15.33 14.97 16.52
N LEU A 440 -15.65 15.21 15.25
CA LEU A 440 -15.63 16.55 14.67
C LEU A 440 -16.62 17.48 15.39
N THR A 441 -16.26 18.76 15.54
CA THR A 441 -17.10 19.79 16.15
C THR A 441 -17.78 20.66 15.08
N ASP A 442 -18.60 21.63 15.50
CA ASP A 442 -19.22 22.61 14.61
C ASP A 442 -18.22 23.52 13.87
N ARG A 443 -16.92 23.49 14.24
CA ARG A 443 -15.84 24.20 13.53
C ARG A 443 -15.17 23.35 12.44
N ALA A 444 -15.42 22.04 12.43
CA ALA A 444 -14.82 21.17 11.44
C ALA A 444 -15.33 21.50 10.03
N GLY A 445 -14.49 21.29 9.02
CA GLY A 445 -14.81 21.60 7.64
C GLY A 445 -14.77 23.08 7.25
N ASP A 446 -14.51 23.99 8.19
CA ASP A 446 -14.33 25.41 7.91
C ASP A 446 -12.82 25.77 7.84
N PRO A 447 -12.24 25.93 6.63
CA PRO A 447 -10.84 26.29 6.48
C PRO A 447 -10.51 27.72 6.95
N SER A 448 -11.51 28.58 7.19
CA SER A 448 -11.29 29.98 7.62
C SER A 448 -10.64 30.10 9.00
N ILE A 449 -10.64 29.03 9.81
CA ILE A 449 -9.91 28.93 11.08
C ILE A 449 -8.41 29.18 10.89
N PHE A 450 -7.86 28.81 9.74
CA PHE A 450 -6.44 29.00 9.44
C PHE A 450 -6.16 30.40 8.91
N LEU A 451 -7.13 31.05 8.25
CA LEU A 451 -7.00 32.43 7.76
C LEU A 451 -7.13 33.46 8.90
N SER A 452 -8.11 33.27 9.78
CA SER A 452 -8.36 34.16 10.93
C SER A 452 -7.24 34.15 11.97
N MET A 453 -6.41 33.12 11.97
CA MET A 453 -5.18 33.00 12.76
C MET A 453 -3.94 33.60 12.04
N GLY A 454 -4.16 34.34 10.93
CA GLY A 454 -3.20 35.27 10.32
C GLY A 454 -2.37 34.72 9.16
N VAL A 455 -2.99 34.19 8.09
CA VAL A 455 -2.32 33.95 6.78
C VAL A 455 -2.09 35.26 6.05
#